data_AF-A0A820BTK6-F1
#
_entry.id   AF-A0A820BTK6-F1
#
_cell.length_a   1.000
_cell.length_b   1.000
_cell.length_c   1.000
_cell.angle_alpha   90.00
_cell.angle_beta   90.00
_cell.angle_gamma   90.00
#
_symmetry.space_group_name_H-M   'P 1'
#
loop_
_entity.id
_entity.type
_entity.pdbx_description
1 polymer ?
#
loop_
_entity_poly.entity_id
_entity_poly.type
_entity_poly.pdbx_seq_one_letter_code
_entity_poly.pdbx_strand_id
1 'polypeptide(L)'
;MDFSLFPFSLTLSYGSLVSPSISVHPLRGSAIDIHPNACWKQNGITVAGGKENGYGADQLNNPWGLFVDDEQTIYVADPNNHRIMDWKRDVTNGQVVAGGNGQGSRDHQLSYPYDMIVDKETDSLIICDGWNNRVV
;
A
#
# COMPACT_ATOMS: atom_id res chain seq x y z
N MET A 1 1.52 30.20 34.51
CA MET A 1 1.60 28.79 34.08
C MET A 1 2.69 28.77 33.02
N ASP A 2 3.78 28.10 33.37
CA ASP A 2 5.04 28.07 32.63
C ASP A 2 4.94 27.06 31.48
N PHE A 3 5.31 27.47 30.27
CA PHE A 3 5.44 26.60 29.10
C PHE A 3 6.91 26.27 28.89
N SER A 4 7.36 25.22 29.57
CA SER A 4 8.59 24.51 29.25
C SER A 4 8.33 23.02 29.43
N LEU A 5 9.14 22.18 28.78
CA LEU A 5 9.17 20.70 28.80
C LEU A 5 8.58 20.00 27.56
N PHE A 6 9.35 20.02 26.46
CA PHE A 6 9.71 18.75 25.80
C PHE A 6 11.24 18.65 25.81
N PRO A 7 11.84 17.64 26.46
CA PRO A 7 13.28 17.50 26.51
C PRO A 7 13.77 16.79 25.23
N PHE A 8 14.40 17.52 24.32
CA PHE A 8 15.30 16.89 23.34
C PHE A 8 16.70 16.84 23.97
N SER A 9 17.22 15.64 24.23
CA SER A 9 18.64 15.48 24.58
C SER A 9 19.44 15.29 23.29
N LEU A 10 20.24 16.30 22.94
CA LEU A 10 21.22 16.21 21.87
C LEU A 10 22.49 15.55 22.44
N THR A 11 22.79 14.31 22.06
CA THR A 11 24.05 13.66 22.46
C THR A 11 25.03 13.76 21.30
N LEU A 12 26.01 14.66 21.40
CA LEU A 12 27.16 14.69 20.48
C LEU A 12 28.28 13.83 21.06
N SER A 13 28.60 12.72 20.42
CA SER A 13 29.82 11.95 20.69
C SER A 13 30.93 12.47 19.79
N TYR A 14 31.97 13.09 20.36
CA TYR A 14 33.20 13.43 19.64
C TYR A 14 34.24 12.33 19.89
N GLY A 15 34.50 11.50 18.88
CA GLY A 15 35.56 10.50 18.92
C GLY A 15 35.46 9.44 17.83
N SER A 16 36.43 9.46 16.92
CA SER A 16 36.68 8.51 15.81
C SER A 16 35.75 8.60 14.60
N LEU A 17 36.35 8.41 13.43
CA LEU A 17 35.83 8.63 12.08
C LEU A 17 34.57 7.81 11.77
N VAL A 18 33.41 8.31 12.15
CA VAL A 18 32.12 7.91 11.60
C VAL A 18 31.28 9.14 11.32
N SER A 19 30.72 9.20 10.11
CA SER A 19 29.86 10.25 9.60
C SER A 19 28.81 10.65 10.64
N PRO A 20 28.57 11.94 10.91
CA PRO A 20 27.49 12.35 11.80
C PRO A 20 26.17 11.88 11.16
N SER A 21 25.55 10.86 11.74
CA SER A 21 24.20 10.44 11.37
C SER A 21 23.23 11.29 12.18
N ILE A 22 22.63 12.27 11.53
CA ILE A 22 21.42 12.91 12.03
C ILE A 22 20.30 11.87 11.90
N SER A 23 19.80 11.37 13.02
CA SER A 23 18.53 10.64 13.06
C SER A 23 17.42 11.61 13.41
N VAL A 24 16.65 12.01 12.41
CA VAL A 24 15.33 12.61 12.61
C VAL A 24 14.31 11.49 12.62
N HIS A 25 13.68 11.24 13.77
CA HIS A 25 12.52 10.34 13.83
C HIS A 25 11.34 11.03 13.11
N PRO A 26 10.83 10.50 11.99
CA PRO A 26 9.63 11.05 11.39
C PRO A 26 8.47 10.79 12.34
N LEU A 27 7.64 11.80 12.57
CA LEU A 27 6.31 11.59 13.15
C LEU A 27 5.61 10.50 12.31
N ARG A 28 5.01 9.52 12.99
CA ARG A 28 4.22 8.47 12.34
C ARG A 28 3.24 9.12 11.35
N GLY A 29 3.38 8.79 10.06
CA GLY A 29 2.26 8.84 9.12
C GLY A 29 2.27 9.85 7.96
N SER A 30 3.35 10.55 7.62
CA SER A 30 3.27 11.51 6.49
C SER A 30 4.45 11.61 5.54
N ALA A 31 5.47 10.75 5.67
CA ALA A 31 6.52 10.63 4.66
C ALA A 31 6.61 9.18 4.20
N ILE A 32 6.80 8.98 2.89
CA ILE A 32 7.38 7.72 2.38
C ILE A 32 8.72 7.55 3.11
N ASP A 33 8.78 6.61 4.04
CA ASP A 33 9.97 6.34 4.84
C ASP A 33 10.96 5.55 3.98
N ILE A 34 11.73 6.28 3.17
CA ILE A 34 12.80 5.66 2.39
C ILE A 34 13.91 5.37 3.37
N HIS A 35 14.12 4.08 3.64
CA HIS A 35 15.25 3.63 4.46
C HIS A 35 16.55 4.28 3.92
N PRO A 36 17.38 4.93 4.76
CA PRO A 36 18.56 5.69 4.31
C PRO A 36 19.59 4.85 3.55
N ASN A 37 19.50 3.51 3.67
CA ASN A 37 20.29 2.54 2.90
C ASN A 37 19.43 1.66 1.99
N ALA A 38 18.30 2.17 1.48
CA ALA A 38 17.45 1.43 0.56
C ALA A 38 18.25 1.06 -0.71
N CYS A 39 18.49 -0.23 -0.89
CA CYS A 39 19.16 -0.78 -2.07
C CYS A 39 18.11 -1.26 -3.08
N TRP A 40 17.77 -0.40 -4.04
CA TRP A 40 16.87 -0.75 -5.12
C TRP A 40 17.56 -1.71 -6.10
N LYS A 41 16.84 -2.74 -6.56
CA LYS A 41 17.31 -3.59 -7.66
C LYS A 41 17.00 -2.88 -8.98
N GLN A 42 17.95 -2.91 -9.92
CA GLN A 42 17.75 -2.34 -11.25
C GLN A 42 16.62 -3.05 -12.02
N ASN A 43 16.42 -4.34 -11.75
CA ASN A 43 15.36 -5.13 -12.35
C ASN A 43 14.21 -5.30 -11.35
N GLY A 44 13.00 -4.97 -11.79
CA GLY A 44 11.78 -5.31 -11.07
C GLY A 44 11.52 -6.82 -11.10
N ILE A 45 10.80 -7.30 -10.09
CA ILE A 45 10.21 -8.64 -10.08
C ILE A 45 8.69 -8.49 -10.12
N THR A 46 8.00 -9.44 -10.75
CA THR A 46 6.53 -9.46 -10.68
C THR A 46 6.12 -10.20 -9.40
N VAL A 47 5.28 -9.56 -8.59
CA VAL A 47 4.83 -10.07 -7.29
C VAL A 47 3.31 -10.30 -7.22
N ALA A 48 2.56 -9.74 -8.18
CA ALA A 48 1.13 -9.94 -8.35
C ALA A 48 0.81 -9.90 -9.85
N GLY A 49 -0.07 -10.78 -10.31
CA GLY A 49 -0.33 -10.96 -11.74
C GLY A 49 0.91 -11.45 -12.52
N GLY A 50 1.16 -10.84 -13.70
CA GLY A 50 2.32 -11.15 -14.54
C GLY A 50 2.06 -12.13 -15.67
N LYS A 51 0.85 -12.65 -15.77
CA LYS A 51 0.31 -13.31 -16.95
C LYS A 51 -0.31 -12.29 -17.90
N GLU A 52 -0.84 -12.78 -19.03
CA GLU A 52 -1.66 -11.98 -19.92
C GLU A 52 -2.84 -11.32 -19.20
N ASN A 53 -3.38 -10.25 -19.79
CA ASN A 53 -4.57 -9.59 -19.27
C ASN A 53 -5.72 -10.58 -19.18
N GLY A 54 -6.37 -10.66 -18.02
CA GLY A 54 -7.48 -11.59 -17.82
C GLY A 54 -8.06 -11.54 -16.41
N TYR A 55 -8.99 -12.47 -16.14
CA TYR A 55 -9.77 -12.53 -14.90
C TYR A 55 -9.34 -13.66 -13.96
N GLY A 56 -8.36 -14.47 -14.36
CA GLY A 56 -7.79 -15.55 -13.55
C GLY A 56 -7.20 -15.05 -12.22
N ALA A 57 -6.95 -15.99 -11.30
CA ALA A 57 -6.38 -15.68 -9.99
C ALA A 57 -4.90 -15.20 -10.07
N ASP A 58 -4.22 -15.48 -11.17
CA ASP A 58 -2.86 -15.04 -11.49
C ASP A 58 -2.83 -13.98 -12.60
N GLN A 59 -3.98 -13.39 -12.93
CA GLN A 59 -4.16 -12.39 -13.98
C GLN A 59 -4.74 -11.10 -13.41
N LEU A 60 -4.33 -9.99 -14.01
CA LEU A 60 -4.84 -8.65 -13.76
C LEU A 60 -5.20 -8.01 -15.10
N ASN A 61 -6.01 -6.96 -15.09
CA ASN A 61 -6.38 -6.23 -16.29
C ASN A 61 -6.27 -4.71 -16.03
N ASN A 62 -5.14 -4.14 -16.47
CA ASN A 62 -4.82 -2.72 -16.30
C ASN A 62 -4.83 -2.27 -14.82
N PRO A 63 -4.01 -2.88 -13.93
CA PRO A 63 -4.01 -2.54 -12.50
C PRO A 63 -3.50 -1.11 -12.25
N TRP A 64 -4.13 -0.36 -11.32
CA TRP A 64 -3.85 1.07 -11.10
C TRP A 64 -3.30 1.38 -9.71
N GLY A 65 -4.10 1.16 -8.67
CA GLY A 65 -3.71 1.38 -7.27
C GLY A 65 -3.16 0.13 -6.62
N LEU A 66 -2.26 0.33 -5.65
CA LEU A 66 -1.73 -0.74 -4.81
C LEU A 66 -1.57 -0.27 -3.37
N PHE A 67 -1.78 -1.19 -2.43
CA PHE A 67 -1.51 -1.01 -1.01
C PHE A 67 -0.78 -2.23 -0.47
N VAL A 68 0.11 -2.03 0.50
CA VAL A 68 0.83 -3.12 1.17
C VAL A 68 0.62 -2.97 2.68
N ASP A 69 0.08 -4.01 3.32
CA ASP A 69 -0.13 -4.04 4.77
C ASP A 69 1.16 -4.41 5.53
N ASP A 70 1.08 -4.48 6.87
CA ASP A 70 2.23 -4.78 7.72
C ASP A 70 2.63 -6.28 7.64
N GLU A 71 1.67 -7.14 7.28
CA GLU A 71 1.84 -8.56 6.96
C GLU A 71 2.47 -8.80 5.58
N GLN A 72 2.62 -7.75 4.79
CA GLN A 72 3.15 -7.72 3.42
C GLN A 72 2.27 -8.48 2.42
N THR A 73 0.97 -8.46 2.66
CA THR A 73 -0.07 -8.69 1.66
C THR A 73 -0.13 -7.48 0.73
N ILE A 74 -0.14 -7.74 -0.57
CA ILE A 74 -0.28 -6.72 -1.60
C ILE A 74 -1.73 -6.70 -2.06
N TYR A 75 -2.39 -5.56 -1.92
CA TYR A 75 -3.72 -5.31 -2.46
C TYR A 75 -3.58 -4.54 -3.77
N VAL A 76 -4.32 -4.95 -4.79
CA VAL A 76 -4.23 -4.38 -6.13
C VAL A 76 -5.61 -4.05 -6.65
N ALA A 77 -5.78 -2.81 -7.14
CA ALA A 77 -6.98 -2.39 -7.83
C ALA A 77 -6.92 -2.91 -9.25
N ASP A 78 -7.91 -3.70 -9.64
CA ASP A 78 -8.01 -4.35 -10.96
C ASP A 78 -9.21 -3.75 -11.73
N PRO A 79 -9.09 -2.48 -12.18
CA PRO A 79 -10.24 -1.64 -12.56
C PRO A 79 -11.06 -2.22 -13.71
N ASN A 80 -10.40 -2.78 -14.73
CA ASN A 80 -11.09 -3.34 -15.89
C ASN A 80 -11.80 -4.66 -15.57
N ASN A 81 -11.45 -5.30 -14.45
CA ASN A 81 -12.16 -6.47 -13.93
C ASN A 81 -13.12 -6.10 -12.78
N HIS A 82 -13.22 -4.81 -12.42
CA HIS A 82 -14.14 -4.28 -11.40
C HIS A 82 -14.01 -4.99 -10.04
N ARG A 83 -12.77 -5.20 -9.60
CA ARG A 83 -12.46 -5.93 -8.36
C ARG A 83 -11.21 -5.37 -7.68
N ILE A 84 -11.08 -5.69 -6.40
CA ILE A 84 -9.82 -5.60 -5.67
C ILE A 84 -9.34 -7.01 -5.39
N MET A 85 -8.04 -7.23 -5.55
CA MET A 85 -7.42 -8.51 -5.25
C MET A 85 -6.29 -8.40 -4.23
N ASP A 86 -6.12 -9.41 -3.39
CA ASP A 86 -4.99 -9.54 -2.48
C ASP A 86 -3.99 -10.61 -2.96
N TRP A 87 -2.71 -10.40 -2.67
CA TRP A 87 -1.62 -11.36 -2.84
C TRP A 87 -0.83 -11.42 -1.55
N LYS A 88 -0.97 -12.53 -0.83
CA LYS A 88 -0.10 -12.82 0.29
C LYS A 88 1.31 -13.06 -0.20
N ARG A 89 2.28 -12.71 0.65
CA ARG A 89 3.69 -13.01 0.41
C ARG A 89 3.89 -14.44 -0.10
N ASP A 90 4.72 -14.57 -1.13
CA ASP A 90 5.15 -15.85 -1.73
C ASP A 90 4.02 -16.69 -2.35
N VAL A 91 2.81 -16.12 -2.51
CA VAL A 91 1.69 -16.75 -3.21
C VAL A 91 1.59 -16.19 -4.63
N THR A 92 1.41 -17.05 -5.63
CA THR A 92 1.30 -16.63 -7.04
C THR A 92 -0.12 -16.26 -7.46
N ASN A 93 -1.12 -16.80 -6.75
CA ASN A 93 -2.54 -16.63 -7.06
C ASN A 93 -3.18 -15.71 -6.01
N GLY A 94 -3.77 -14.62 -6.45
CA GLY A 94 -4.49 -13.71 -5.58
C GLY A 94 -5.93 -14.16 -5.31
N GLN A 95 -6.58 -13.53 -4.35
CA GLN A 95 -8.01 -13.72 -4.08
C GLN A 95 -8.77 -12.42 -4.29
N VAL A 96 -10.04 -12.52 -4.67
CA VAL A 96 -10.91 -11.34 -4.73
C VAL A 96 -11.35 -10.99 -3.31
N VAL A 97 -11.05 -9.78 -2.87
CA VAL A 97 -11.42 -9.28 -1.54
C VAL A 97 -12.56 -8.26 -1.56
N ALA A 98 -12.79 -7.62 -2.71
CA ALA A 98 -13.93 -6.74 -2.94
C ALA A 98 -14.31 -6.71 -4.44
N GLY A 99 -15.59 -6.47 -4.72
CA GLY A 99 -16.10 -6.47 -6.10
C GLY A 99 -16.09 -7.87 -6.75
N GLY A 100 -15.83 -7.93 -8.05
CA GLY A 100 -15.74 -9.19 -8.80
C GLY A 100 -17.09 -9.86 -9.12
N ASN A 101 -18.19 -9.17 -8.89
CA ASN A 101 -19.55 -9.62 -9.22
C ASN A 101 -20.17 -8.78 -10.34
N GLY A 102 -19.34 -8.42 -11.31
CA GLY A 102 -19.68 -7.52 -12.41
C GLY A 102 -19.62 -6.05 -12.03
N GLN A 103 -19.61 -5.21 -13.07
CA GLN A 103 -19.65 -3.77 -12.94
C GLN A 103 -20.98 -3.31 -12.34
N GLY A 104 -20.95 -2.43 -11.34
CA GLY A 104 -22.17 -1.82 -10.80
C GLY A 104 -21.96 -1.17 -9.45
N SER A 105 -23.06 -0.68 -8.85
CA SER A 105 -23.05 0.10 -7.61
C SER A 105 -23.69 -0.61 -6.42
N ARG A 106 -23.99 -1.91 -6.53
CA ARG A 106 -24.45 -2.73 -5.40
C ARG A 106 -23.32 -2.99 -4.40
N ASP A 107 -23.67 -3.52 -3.24
CA ASP A 107 -22.75 -3.69 -2.09
C ASP A 107 -21.54 -4.59 -2.40
N HIS A 108 -21.68 -5.53 -3.34
CA HIS A 108 -20.64 -6.48 -3.75
C HIS A 108 -20.13 -6.20 -5.18
N GLN A 109 -20.45 -5.02 -5.72
CA GLN A 109 -20.04 -4.57 -7.06
C GLN A 109 -19.19 -3.30 -6.95
N LEU A 110 -18.25 -3.19 -7.87
CA LEU A 110 -17.44 -1.99 -8.08
C LEU A 110 -17.56 -1.57 -9.54
N SER A 111 -17.14 -0.35 -9.85
CA SER A 111 -17.06 0.19 -11.20
C SER A 111 -15.78 0.99 -11.31
N TYR A 112 -14.79 0.38 -11.97
CA TYR A 112 -13.44 0.92 -12.15
C TYR A 112 -12.83 1.45 -10.84
N PRO A 113 -12.59 0.56 -9.84
CA PRO A 113 -11.87 0.93 -8.65
C PRO A 113 -10.44 1.38 -9.00
N TYR A 114 -10.05 2.57 -8.57
CA TYR A 114 -8.76 3.15 -8.97
C TYR A 114 -7.67 3.01 -7.92
N ASP A 115 -8.04 3.16 -6.65
CA ASP A 115 -7.10 3.17 -5.54
C ASP A 115 -7.77 2.69 -4.26
N MET A 116 -6.98 2.34 -3.25
CA MET A 116 -7.47 1.89 -1.96
C MET A 116 -6.48 2.18 -0.83
N ILE A 117 -6.99 2.22 0.40
CA ILE A 117 -6.19 2.22 1.62
C ILE A 117 -6.81 1.24 2.62
N VAL A 118 -6.00 0.71 3.53
CA VAL A 118 -6.51 -0.02 4.70
C VAL A 118 -6.55 0.93 5.90
N ASP A 119 -7.72 1.08 6.50
CA ASP A 119 -7.86 1.68 7.82
C ASP A 119 -7.48 0.64 8.89
N LYS A 120 -6.30 0.84 9.48
CA LYS A 120 -5.74 -0.07 10.48
C LYS A 120 -6.49 -0.08 11.81
N GLU A 121 -7.25 0.97 12.12
CA GLU A 121 -8.01 1.03 13.38
C GLU A 121 -9.28 0.18 13.28
N THR A 122 -9.88 0.11 12.10
CA THR A 122 -11.14 -0.62 11.85
C THR A 122 -10.95 -1.91 11.06
N ASP A 123 -9.73 -2.23 10.64
CA ASP A 123 -9.38 -3.36 9.77
C ASP A 123 -10.24 -3.38 8.49
N SER A 124 -10.48 -2.20 7.91
CA SER A 124 -11.38 -2.02 6.77
C SER A 124 -10.63 -1.54 5.53
N LEU A 125 -10.98 -2.10 4.38
CA LEU A 125 -10.49 -1.64 3.09
C LEU A 125 -11.38 -0.52 2.56
N ILE A 126 -10.80 0.67 2.36
CA ILE A 126 -11.48 1.85 1.81
C ILE A 126 -11.10 1.99 0.34
N ILE A 127 -12.07 1.96 -0.56
CA ILE A 127 -11.85 1.85 -2.01
C ILE A 127 -12.41 3.08 -2.73
N CYS A 128 -11.60 3.68 -3.61
CA CYS A 128 -12.05 4.68 -4.56
C CYS A 128 -12.78 4.02 -5.74
N ASP A 129 -14.11 3.88 -5.63
CA ASP A 129 -15.00 3.28 -6.64
C ASP A 129 -15.36 4.31 -7.72
N GLY A 130 -14.37 4.59 -8.57
CA GLY A 130 -14.27 5.82 -9.35
C GLY A 130 -15.43 6.10 -10.30
N TRP A 131 -16.01 5.08 -10.94
CA TRP A 131 -17.13 5.29 -11.89
C TRP A 131 -18.50 5.25 -11.23
N ASN A 132 -18.57 4.86 -9.96
CA ASN A 132 -19.77 5.01 -9.14
C ASN A 132 -19.79 6.33 -8.36
N ASN A 133 -18.76 7.18 -8.52
CA ASN A 133 -18.60 8.46 -7.82
C ASN A 133 -18.70 8.32 -6.29
N ARG A 134 -18.17 7.21 -5.74
CA ARG A 134 -18.22 6.93 -4.30
C ARG A 134 -16.90 6.40 -3.78
N VAL A 135 -16.74 6.49 -2.47
CA VAL A 135 -15.75 5.76 -1.70
C VAL A 135 -16.52 4.74 -0.86
N VAL A 136 -16.12 3.48 -0.90
CA VAL A 136 -16.75 2.38 -0.15
C VAL A 136 -15.79 1.77 0.86
#